data_AF-A0A3N5P8Q3-F1
#
_entry.id   AF-A0A3N5P8Q3-F1
#
_cell.length_a   1.000
_cell.length_b   1.000
_cell.length_c   1.000
_cell.angle_alpha   90.00
_cell.angle_beta   90.00
_cell.angle_gamma   90.00
#
_symmetry.space_group_name_H-M   'P 1'
#
loop_
_entity.id
_entity.type
_entity.pdbx_description
1 polymer ?
#
loop_
_entity_poly.entity_id
_entity_poly.type
_entity_poly.pdbx_seq_one_letter_code
_entity_poly.pdbx_strand_id
1 'polypeptide(L)'
;GVRDCLLLATPTTLIAVLRAVAYGWRQDKIAESAQAISKIGSELYERLSVFADHFSGVGKGLDRAIETYNRAAGSLESRILPAARRFTELGAASKKEISPISLVERSSRTLQAPELVHDQGRAKNEKR
;
A
#
# COMPACT_ATOMS: atom_id res chain seq x y z
N GLY A 1 -56.13 20.98 13.94
CA GLY A 1 -57.14 19.99 13.55
C GLY A 1 -56.51 18.98 12.62
N VAL A 2 -56.13 17.83 13.15
CA VAL A 2 -55.67 16.70 12.33
C VAL A 2 -56.92 16.08 11.73
N ARG A 3 -57.01 16.06 10.40
CA ARG A 3 -58.12 15.42 9.69
C ARG A 3 -57.82 13.92 9.65
N ASP A 4 -58.66 13.10 10.27
CA ASP A 4 -58.58 11.65 10.15
C ASP A 4 -58.81 11.25 8.69
N CYS A 5 -57.74 10.85 8.00
CA CYS A 5 -57.82 10.35 6.63
C CYS A 5 -58.23 8.87 6.70
N LEU A 6 -59.51 8.61 6.95
CA LEU A 6 -60.06 7.26 6.97
C LEU A 6 -60.14 6.73 5.53
N LEU A 7 -59.12 5.99 5.11
CA LEU A 7 -59.08 5.34 3.79
C LEU A 7 -59.97 4.09 3.79
N LEU A 8 -61.04 4.08 2.97
CA LEU A 8 -61.78 2.86 2.65
C LEU A 8 -60.88 1.94 1.81
N ALA A 9 -60.19 1.01 2.48
CA ALA A 9 -59.32 0.06 1.83
C ALA A 9 -60.07 -1.24 1.53
N THR A 10 -60.09 -1.65 0.27
CA THR A 10 -60.34 -3.07 -0.05
C THR A 10 -59.11 -3.88 0.37
N PRO A 11 -59.24 -5.20 0.64
CA PRO A 11 -58.12 -6.04 1.09
C PRO A 11 -56.88 -5.93 0.18
N THR A 12 -57.09 -5.73 -1.12
CA THR A 12 -56.04 -5.51 -2.12
C THR A 12 -55.31 -4.18 -1.93
N THR A 13 -56.00 -3.09 -1.61
CA THR A 13 -55.40 -1.78 -1.35
C THR A 13 -54.59 -1.78 -0.06
N LEU A 14 -55.03 -2.48 0.99
CA LEU A 14 -54.27 -2.63 2.23
C LEU A 14 -52.94 -3.37 1.99
N ILE A 15 -53.00 -4.49 1.26
CA ILE A 15 -51.80 -5.26 0.89
C ILE A 15 -50.84 -4.40 0.06
N ALA A 16 -51.36 -3.55 -0.84
CA ALA A 16 -50.52 -2.65 -1.64
C ALA A 16 -49.78 -1.62 -0.79
N VAL A 17 -50.45 -0.98 0.18
CA VAL A 17 -49.82 0.01 1.09
C VAL A 17 -48.81 -0.67 2.03
N LEU A 18 -49.13 -1.84 2.60
CA LEU A 18 -48.20 -2.60 3.44
C LEU A 18 -46.96 -3.03 2.67
N ARG A 19 -47.12 -3.45 1.39
CA ARG A 19 -45.97 -3.73 0.52
C ARG A 19 -45.17 -2.46 0.26
N ALA A 20 -45.80 -1.31 0.01
CA ALA A 20 -45.10 -0.04 -0.18
C ALA A 20 -44.27 0.37 1.07
N VAL A 21 -44.83 0.19 2.28
CA VAL A 21 -44.11 0.43 3.54
C VAL A 21 -42.95 -0.56 3.71
N ALA A 22 -43.18 -1.85 3.43
CA ALA A 22 -42.12 -2.87 3.47
C ALA A 22 -41.00 -2.60 2.44
N TYR A 23 -41.35 -2.12 1.25
CA TYR A 23 -40.37 -1.64 0.26
C TYR A 23 -39.64 -0.39 0.76
N GLY A 24 -40.33 0.55 1.41
CA GLY A 24 -39.73 1.74 2.04
C GLY A 24 -38.67 1.36 3.08
N TRP A 25 -39.00 0.47 4.02
CA TRP A 25 -38.03 -0.01 5.01
C TRP A 25 -36.86 -0.80 4.39
N ARG A 26 -37.10 -1.49 3.27
CA ARG A 26 -36.01 -2.15 2.52
C ARG A 26 -35.10 -1.13 1.85
N GLN A 27 -35.66 -0.06 1.28
CA GLN A 27 -34.90 1.04 0.69
C GLN A 27 -34.04 1.74 1.74
N ASP A 28 -34.61 2.03 2.91
CA ASP A 28 -33.91 2.67 4.04
C ASP A 28 -32.74 1.80 4.54
N LYS A 29 -32.96 0.49 4.72
CA LYS A 29 -31.89 -0.44 5.11
C LYS A 29 -30.77 -0.53 4.09
N ILE A 30 -31.07 -0.46 2.79
CA ILE A 30 -30.05 -0.44 1.73
C ILE A 30 -29.25 0.87 1.79
N ALA A 31 -29.92 2.01 2.00
CA ALA A 31 -29.26 3.31 2.14
C ALA A 31 -28.34 3.37 3.38
N GLU A 32 -28.82 2.88 4.53
CA GLU A 32 -28.03 2.80 5.78
C GLU A 32 -26.81 1.87 5.61
N SER A 33 -27.01 0.71 4.97
CA SER A 33 -25.91 -0.22 4.68
C SER A 33 -24.88 0.39 3.74
N ALA A 34 -25.31 1.12 2.70
CA ALA A 34 -24.41 1.80 1.78
C ALA A 34 -23.59 2.89 2.48
N GLN A 35 -24.22 3.66 3.39
CA GLN A 35 -23.53 4.67 4.18
C GLN A 35 -22.50 4.05 5.14
N ALA A 36 -22.84 2.94 5.79
CA ALA A 36 -21.92 2.21 6.66
C ALA A 36 -20.72 1.65 5.88
N ILE A 37 -20.96 1.05 4.71
CA ILE A 37 -19.92 0.56 3.80
C ILE A 37 -19.02 1.70 3.34
N SER A 38 -19.59 2.84 2.94
CA SER A 38 -18.82 4.02 2.52
C SER A 38 -17.92 4.55 3.64
N LYS A 39 -18.43 4.61 4.87
CA LYS A 39 -17.65 5.03 6.05
C LYS A 39 -16.48 4.10 6.30
N ILE A 40 -16.72 2.79 6.36
CA ILE A 40 -15.68 1.77 6.57
C ILE A 40 -14.67 1.78 5.42
N GLY A 41 -15.14 1.93 4.18
CA GLY A 41 -14.31 2.02 2.99
C GLY A 41 -13.38 3.24 3.01
N SER A 42 -13.89 4.40 3.44
CA SER A 42 -13.07 5.62 3.60
C SER A 42 -11.98 5.44 4.65
N GLU A 43 -12.33 4.86 5.81
CA GLU A 43 -11.37 4.59 6.89
C GLU A 43 -10.28 3.60 6.46
N LEU A 44 -10.66 2.55 5.71
CA LEU A 44 -9.72 1.60 5.15
C LEU A 44 -8.77 2.26 4.15
N TYR A 45 -9.29 3.10 3.27
CA TYR A 45 -8.48 3.79 2.26
C TYR A 45 -7.46 4.74 2.91
N GLU A 46 -7.86 5.48 3.94
CA GLU A 46 -6.96 6.34 4.73
C GLU A 46 -5.83 5.52 5.37
N ARG A 47 -6.16 4.38 6.01
CA ARG A 47 -5.17 3.48 6.60
C ARG A 47 -4.21 2.89 5.56
N LEU A 48 -4.73 2.52 4.39
CA LEU A 48 -3.93 1.97 3.30
C LEU A 48 -2.95 3.01 2.76
N SER A 49 -3.38 4.27 2.66
CA SER A 49 -2.52 5.38 2.24
C SER A 49 -1.34 5.57 3.21
N VAL A 50 -1.61 5.62 4.52
CA VAL A 50 -0.55 5.75 5.54
C VAL A 50 0.41 4.54 5.51
N PHE A 51 -0.13 3.33 5.32
CA PHE A 51 0.69 2.13 5.18
C PHE A 51 1.59 2.18 3.94
N ALA A 52 1.07 2.65 2.80
CA ALA A 52 1.84 2.80 1.57
C ALA A 52 3.02 3.76 1.75
N ASP A 53 2.82 4.86 2.48
CA ASP A 53 3.91 5.81 2.80
C ASP A 53 5.00 5.17 3.65
N HIS A 54 4.63 4.42 4.69
CA HIS A 54 5.60 3.67 5.50
C HIS A 54 6.35 2.63 4.67
N PHE A 55 5.64 1.89 3.81
CA PHE A 55 6.24 0.88 2.94
C PHE A 55 7.21 1.49 1.92
N SER A 56 6.88 2.66 1.37
CA SER A 56 7.78 3.46 0.52
C SER A 56 9.05 3.86 1.27
N GLY A 57 8.93 4.26 2.54
CA GLY A 57 10.06 4.54 3.42
C GLY A 57 10.98 3.35 3.62
N VAL A 58 10.42 2.15 3.82
CA VAL A 58 11.18 0.90 3.93
C VAL A 58 11.94 0.60 2.64
N GLY A 59 11.30 0.76 1.47
CA GLY A 59 11.95 0.57 0.17
C GLY A 59 13.19 1.45 0.00
N LYS A 60 13.07 2.75 0.31
CA LYS A 60 14.21 3.70 0.26
C LYS A 60 15.34 3.30 1.22
N GLY A 61 15.00 2.83 2.42
CA GLY A 61 15.99 2.34 3.39
C GLY A 61 16.77 1.13 2.87
N LEU A 62 16.07 0.20 2.24
CA LEU A 62 16.66 -0.99 1.62
C LEU A 62 17.58 -0.62 0.46
N ASP A 63 17.17 0.31 -0.42
CA ASP A 63 18.00 0.79 -1.52
C ASP A 63 19.33 1.38 -1.01
N ARG A 64 19.27 2.19 0.06
CA ARG A 64 20.47 2.76 0.67
C ARG A 64 21.37 1.72 1.32
N ALA A 65 20.79 0.69 1.93
CA ALA A 65 21.53 -0.43 2.50
C ALA A 65 22.26 -1.22 1.39
N ILE A 66 21.58 -1.51 0.28
CA ILE A 66 22.15 -2.18 -0.90
C ILE A 66 23.27 -1.33 -1.50
N GLU A 67 23.08 -0.02 -1.66
CA GLU A 67 24.11 0.88 -2.18
C GLU A 67 25.38 0.86 -1.31
N THR A 68 25.20 0.92 0.01
CA THR A 68 26.32 0.90 0.98
C THR A 68 27.05 -0.44 0.94
N TYR A 69 26.31 -1.54 0.88
CA TYR A 69 26.86 -2.89 0.73
C TYR A 69 27.69 -3.01 -0.56
N ASN A 70 27.14 -2.59 -1.70
CA ASN A 70 27.83 -2.65 -2.99
C ASN A 70 29.11 -1.81 -2.99
N ARG A 71 29.09 -0.63 -2.37
CA ARG A 71 30.28 0.22 -2.23
C ARG A 71 31.37 -0.45 -1.38
N ALA A 72 30.97 -1.10 -0.28
CA ALA A 72 31.89 -1.83 0.58
C ALA A 72 32.51 -3.03 -0.15
N ALA A 73 31.69 -3.80 -0.87
CA ALA A 73 32.13 -4.91 -1.71
C ALA A 73 33.12 -4.45 -2.78
N GLY A 74 32.79 -3.40 -3.55
CA GLY A 74 33.70 -2.84 -4.55
C GLY A 74 35.01 -2.32 -3.94
N SER A 75 34.97 -1.75 -2.73
CA SER A 75 36.19 -1.32 -2.02
C SER A 75 37.05 -2.51 -1.55
N LEU A 76 36.42 -3.60 -1.12
CA LEU A 76 37.11 -4.82 -0.76
C LEU A 76 37.86 -5.39 -1.98
N GLU A 77 37.19 -5.49 -3.12
CA GLU A 77 37.77 -6.02 -4.36
C GLU A 77 38.87 -5.14 -4.94
N SER A 78 38.66 -3.83 -4.99
CA SER A 78 39.58 -2.90 -5.64
C SER A 78 40.80 -2.54 -4.79
N ARG A 79 40.68 -2.53 -3.46
CA ARG A 79 41.73 -2.01 -2.56
C ARG A 79 42.28 -3.05 -1.61
N ILE A 80 41.41 -3.81 -0.96
CA ILE A 80 41.81 -4.72 0.14
C ILE A 80 42.40 -6.01 -0.42
N LEU A 81 41.72 -6.68 -1.36
CA LEU A 81 42.20 -7.95 -1.92
C LEU A 81 43.56 -7.82 -2.63
N PRO A 82 43.84 -6.77 -3.42
CA PRO A 82 45.17 -6.58 -4.01
C PRO A 82 46.25 -6.32 -2.95
N ALA A 83 45.93 -5.55 -1.91
CA ALA A 83 46.86 -5.33 -0.80
C ALA A 83 47.17 -6.65 -0.08
N ALA A 84 46.15 -7.46 0.21
CA ALA A 84 46.32 -8.78 0.82
C ALA A 84 47.21 -9.69 -0.04
N ARG A 85 47.02 -9.71 -1.37
CA ARG A 85 47.88 -10.46 -2.30
C ARG A 85 49.35 -10.03 -2.22
N ARG A 86 49.63 -8.73 -2.21
CA ARG A 86 50.99 -8.18 -2.04
C ARG A 86 51.64 -8.59 -0.72
N PHE A 87 50.88 -8.62 0.38
CA PHE A 87 51.37 -9.11 1.67
C PHE A 87 51.74 -10.60 1.63
N THR A 88 50.96 -11.41 0.90
CA THR A 88 51.29 -12.83 0.67
C THR A 88 52.55 -13.00 -0.16
N GLU A 89 52.71 -12.21 -1.23
CA GLU A 89 53.91 -12.20 -2.07
C GLU A 89 55.18 -11.83 -1.28
N LEU A 90 55.06 -10.94 -0.29
CA LEU A 90 56.15 -10.51 0.59
C LEU A 90 56.41 -11.47 1.76
N GLY A 91 55.71 -12.62 1.82
CA GLY A 91 55.89 -13.61 2.89
C GLY A 91 55.38 -13.17 4.27
N ALA A 92 54.65 -12.06 4.34
CA ALA A 92 54.14 -11.47 5.59
C ALA A 92 52.68 -11.87 5.89
N ALA A 93 52.06 -12.72 5.05
CA ALA A 93 50.67 -13.13 5.23
C ALA A 93 50.48 -14.27 6.24
N SER A 94 49.32 -14.26 6.91
CA SER A 94 48.86 -15.35 7.78
C SER A 94 48.41 -16.56 6.95
N LYS A 95 48.53 -17.79 7.50
CA LYS A 95 48.14 -19.06 6.85
C LYS A 95 46.63 -19.23 6.60
N LYS A 96 45.79 -18.28 7.01
CA LYS A 96 44.33 -18.40 6.94
C LYS A 96 43.82 -17.79 5.63
N GLU A 97 43.24 -18.62 4.76
CA GLU A 97 42.63 -18.17 3.51
C GLU A 97 41.38 -17.31 3.78
N ILE A 98 41.21 -16.26 2.94
CA ILE A 98 40.02 -15.42 2.96
C ILE A 98 38.91 -16.19 2.23
N SER A 99 37.84 -16.53 2.93
CA SER A 99 36.69 -17.21 2.33
C SER A 99 36.02 -16.32 1.26
N PRO A 100 35.54 -16.92 0.15
CA PRO A 100 34.83 -16.17 -0.88
C PRO A 100 33.56 -15.56 -0.30
N ILE A 101 33.39 -14.25 -0.49
CA ILE A 101 32.18 -13.53 -0.10
C ILE A 101 31.17 -13.68 -1.23
N SER A 102 30.01 -14.25 -0.95
CA SER A 102 28.89 -14.25 -1.90
C SER A 102 28.28 -12.85 -1.98
N LEU A 103 28.27 -12.27 -3.17
CA LEU A 103 27.62 -10.99 -3.43
C LEU A 103 26.10 -11.15 -3.43
N VAL A 104 25.41 -10.27 -2.71
CA VAL A 104 23.95 -10.19 -2.75
C VAL A 104 23.54 -9.24 -3.88
N GLU A 105 23.35 -9.78 -5.10
CA GLU A 105 22.77 -9.03 -6.22
C GLU A 105 21.25 -9.06 -6.20
N ARG A 106 20.62 -8.43 -5.20
CA ARG A 106 19.16 -8.25 -5.17
C ARG A 106 18.80 -6.78 -5.01
N SER A 107 18.21 -6.19 -6.05
CA SER A 107 17.55 -4.90 -5.97
C SER A 107 16.21 -5.02 -5.24
N SER A 108 15.79 -3.95 -4.56
CA SER A 108 14.45 -3.88 -4.00
C SER A 108 13.39 -3.95 -5.12
N ARG A 109 12.28 -4.66 -4.88
CA ARG A 109 11.22 -4.81 -5.87
C ARG A 109 10.39 -3.52 -5.92
N THR A 110 10.36 -2.85 -7.06
CA THR A 110 9.45 -1.72 -7.29
C THR A 110 8.01 -2.24 -7.36
N LEU A 111 7.12 -1.66 -6.55
CA LEU A 111 5.68 -1.91 -6.64
C LEU A 111 5.13 -1.23 -7.90
N GLN A 112 4.50 -2.01 -8.79
CA GLN A 112 3.90 -1.53 -10.05
C GLN A 112 2.36 -1.47 -10.00
N ALA A 113 1.77 -1.63 -8.82
CA ALA A 113 0.32 -1.65 -8.69
C ALA A 113 -0.26 -0.26 -9.00
N PRO A 114 -1.16 -0.11 -9.98
CA PRO A 114 -1.63 1.20 -10.45
C PRO A 114 -2.33 2.03 -9.35
N GLU A 115 -2.95 1.38 -8.37
CA GLU A 115 -3.54 2.00 -7.18
C GLU A 115 -2.52 2.67 -6.24
N LEU A 116 -1.23 2.37 -6.37
CA LEU A 116 -0.13 2.97 -5.60
C LEU A 116 0.73 3.94 -6.42
N VAL A 117 0.46 4.07 -7.74
CA VAL A 117 1.27 4.87 -8.68
C VAL A 117 0.56 6.17 -9.09
N HIS A 118 -0.72 6.36 -8.72
CA HIS A 118 -1.51 7.52 -9.12
C HIS A 118 -1.95 8.39 -7.92
N ASP A 119 -1.21 9.46 -7.62
CA ASP A 119 -1.79 10.79 -7.31
C ASP A 119 -0.72 11.91 -7.24
N GLN A 120 -0.17 12.36 -8.38
CA GLN A 120 0.59 13.64 -8.43
C GLN A 120 0.21 14.56 -9.61
N GLY A 121 -0.86 14.26 -10.34
CA GLY A 121 -1.13 14.91 -11.62
C GLY A 121 -2.33 15.89 -11.68
N ARG A 122 -3.30 15.83 -10.77
CA ARG A 122 -4.61 16.47 -11.03
C ARG A 122 -4.74 17.91 -10.51
N ALA A 123 -3.85 18.40 -9.65
CA ALA A 123 -4.02 19.68 -8.98
C ALA A 123 -3.58 20.93 -9.79
N LYS A 124 -3.07 20.80 -11.03
CA LYS A 124 -2.44 21.94 -11.74
C LYS A 124 -3.17 22.51 -12.95
N ASN A 125 -4.35 22.02 -13.33
CA ASN A 125 -4.97 22.42 -14.60
C ASN A 125 -6.39 23.03 -14.53
N GLU A 126 -6.79 23.61 -13.40
CA GLU A 126 -8.11 24.27 -13.25
C GLU A 126 -8.01 25.78 -12.94
N LYS A 127 -6.94 26.42 -13.40
CA LYS A 127 -6.85 27.90 -13.44
C LYS A 127 -6.20 28.35 -14.75
N ARG A 128 -6.94 28.24 -15.85
CA ARG A 128 -6.70 29.00 -17.08
C ARG A 128 -8.02 29.21 -17.82
#